data_AF-A0A443S480-F1
#
_entry.id   AF-A0A443S480-F1
#
_cell.length_a   1.000
_cell.length_b   1.000
_cell.length_c   1.000
_cell.angle_alpha   90.00
_cell.angle_beta   90.00
_cell.angle_gamma   90.00
#
_symmetry.space_group_name_H-M   'P 1'
#
loop_
_entity.id
_entity.type
_entity.pdbx_description
1 polymer ?
#
loop_
_entity_poly.entity_id
_entity_poly.type
_entity_poly.pdbx_seq_one_letter_code
_entity_poly.pdbx_strand_id
1 'polypeptide(L)'
;TDIGAKGIYKGKFLGSFPVGSTHKVAGKVYAVNDDTLYIKGFSYDGAAPAAFFWAGTTEKPSVDGFVIPDPSGSEEKLKGYNNENLILKMPEGRKISDVKWISIWCKKFTINFGHIDIPQNFNAPKEVNLGRLPTFAHKVSAKAVIVKDSKTILIKGLNYDGAAPDAYFLVGKGKKPHASGIKVPDENGSLEKLHGYKDQDITLHLPGDLTMKDIDWFSLYCIKFDENFGHVKIRRSIKKKMPANLEALASTVKQV
;
A
#
# COMPACT_ATOMS: atom_id res chain seq x y z
N THR A 1 -13.55 -15.50 -21.63
CA THR A 1 -12.15 -15.53 -21.15
C THR A 1 -12.15 -14.96 -19.76
N ASP A 2 -12.00 -15.84 -18.78
CA ASP A 2 -12.10 -15.54 -17.35
C ASP A 2 -10.95 -14.60 -16.95
N ILE A 3 -11.21 -13.29 -16.93
CA ILE A 3 -10.26 -12.30 -16.40
C ILE A 3 -10.38 -12.41 -14.88
N GLY A 4 -9.73 -13.42 -14.33
CA GLY A 4 -9.70 -13.66 -12.88
C GLY A 4 -9.40 -12.36 -12.15
N ALA A 5 -10.28 -11.99 -11.22
CA ALA A 5 -10.20 -10.77 -10.43
C ALA A 5 -8.76 -10.57 -9.95
N LYS A 6 -8.13 -9.48 -10.44
CA LYS A 6 -6.74 -9.18 -10.13
C LYS A 6 -6.68 -8.80 -8.66
N GLY A 7 -6.34 -9.76 -7.80
CA GLY A 7 -6.47 -9.60 -6.35
C GLY A 7 -5.70 -8.40 -5.80
N ILE A 8 -6.27 -7.75 -4.78
CA ILE A 8 -5.71 -6.55 -4.11
C ILE A 8 -4.25 -6.81 -3.73
N TYR A 9 -3.36 -5.86 -4.09
CA TYR A 9 -1.96 -5.88 -3.69
C TYR A 9 -1.85 -5.62 -2.19
N LYS A 10 -1.15 -6.50 -1.47
CA LYS A 10 -1.07 -6.54 0.00
C LYS A 10 0.23 -5.95 0.56
N GLY A 11 1.13 -5.52 -0.31
CA GLY A 11 2.47 -5.10 0.06
C GLY A 11 3.49 -6.22 -0.08
N LYS A 12 4.60 -6.10 0.64
CA LYS A 12 5.72 -7.04 0.58
C LYS A 12 5.47 -8.23 1.49
N PHE A 13 5.45 -9.44 0.94
CA PHE A 13 5.30 -10.66 1.72
C PHE A 13 6.49 -10.85 2.66
N LEU A 14 6.21 -11.11 3.94
CA LEU A 14 7.20 -11.34 4.99
C LEU A 14 7.35 -12.83 5.31
N GLY A 15 6.23 -13.55 5.40
CA GLY A 15 6.23 -14.96 5.77
C GLY A 15 4.83 -15.49 6.05
N SER A 16 4.75 -16.76 6.44
CA SER A 16 3.51 -17.37 6.92
C SER A 16 3.75 -17.95 8.30
N PHE A 17 2.79 -17.76 9.21
CA PHE A 17 2.83 -18.49 10.47
C PHE A 17 2.80 -20.01 10.21
N PRO A 18 3.50 -20.82 11.02
CA PRO A 18 3.62 -22.24 10.80
C PRO A 18 2.26 -22.94 10.95
N VAL A 19 1.81 -23.63 9.90
CA VAL A 19 0.56 -24.40 9.93
C VAL A 19 0.71 -25.59 10.89
N GLY A 20 -0.34 -25.86 11.66
CA GLY A 20 -0.36 -27.01 12.59
C GLY A 20 0.33 -26.75 13.92
N SER A 21 0.64 -25.49 14.24
CA SER A 21 1.14 -25.15 15.57
C SER A 21 0.07 -25.36 16.65
N THR A 22 0.53 -25.47 17.90
CA THR A 22 -0.33 -25.40 19.08
C THR A 22 -1.20 -24.14 18.98
N HIS A 23 -2.49 -24.27 19.24
CA HIS A 23 -3.49 -23.21 19.11
C HIS A 23 -3.88 -22.77 17.69
N LYS A 24 -3.58 -23.60 16.68
CA LYS A 24 -4.04 -23.41 15.29
C LYS A 24 -3.60 -22.07 14.70
N VAL A 25 -2.41 -21.59 15.05
CA VAL A 25 -1.89 -20.33 14.50
C VAL A 25 -1.63 -20.51 13.01
N ALA A 26 -2.22 -19.64 12.20
CA ALA A 26 -2.01 -19.62 10.76
C ALA A 26 -2.18 -18.20 10.23
N GLY A 27 -1.72 -17.96 9.00
CA GLY A 27 -1.91 -16.68 8.31
C GLY A 27 -0.67 -16.27 7.52
N LYS A 28 -0.88 -15.42 6.51
CA LYS A 28 0.19 -14.88 5.66
C LYS A 28 0.42 -13.42 6.01
N VAL A 29 1.65 -13.06 6.39
CA VAL A 29 2.00 -11.71 6.84
C VAL A 29 2.64 -10.92 5.69
N TYR A 30 2.18 -9.69 5.50
CA TYR A 30 2.69 -8.74 4.53
C TYR A 30 2.99 -7.41 5.23
N ALA A 31 4.06 -6.74 4.82
CA ALA A 31 4.29 -5.34 5.15
C ALA A 31 3.57 -4.45 4.13
N VAL A 32 2.59 -3.66 4.58
CA VAL A 32 1.84 -2.70 3.77
C VAL A 32 2.74 -1.51 3.44
N ASN A 33 3.42 -0.97 4.46
CA ASN A 33 4.39 0.12 4.43
C ASN A 33 5.49 -0.20 5.49
N ASP A 34 6.12 0.81 6.11
CA ASP A 34 7.18 0.64 7.11
C ASP A 34 6.72 0.29 8.53
N ASP A 35 5.46 0.59 8.89
CA ASP A 35 4.92 0.42 10.24
C ASP A 35 3.61 -0.40 10.29
N THR A 36 3.07 -0.81 9.15
CA THR A 36 1.76 -1.46 9.06
C THR A 36 1.87 -2.84 8.45
N LEU A 37 1.32 -3.83 9.15
CA LEU A 37 1.23 -5.22 8.74
C LEU A 37 -0.17 -5.54 8.27
N TYR A 38 -0.27 -6.35 7.22
CA TYR A 38 -1.51 -7.00 6.81
C TYR A 38 -1.34 -8.51 6.98
N ILE A 39 -2.21 -9.13 7.76
CA ILE A 39 -2.23 -10.59 7.96
C ILE A 39 -3.44 -11.15 7.22
N LYS A 40 -3.20 -11.90 6.16
CA LYS A 40 -4.25 -12.58 5.39
C LYS A 40 -4.62 -13.90 6.04
N GLY A 41 -5.90 -14.10 6.36
CA GLY A 41 -6.44 -15.36 6.84
C GLY A 41 -5.83 -15.82 8.17
N PHE A 42 -5.66 -14.88 9.10
CA PHE A 42 -5.21 -15.16 10.45
C PHE A 42 -6.18 -16.10 11.17
N SER A 43 -5.63 -17.11 11.84
CA SER A 43 -6.39 -18.02 12.70
C SER A 43 -5.63 -18.24 14.00
N TYR A 44 -6.37 -18.33 15.10
CA TYR A 44 -5.88 -18.64 16.45
C TYR A 44 -7.07 -19.08 17.30
N ASP A 45 -6.96 -20.17 18.05
CA ASP A 45 -8.12 -20.76 18.75
C ASP A 45 -8.64 -19.96 19.96
N GLY A 46 -7.88 -18.97 20.45
CA GLY A 46 -8.28 -18.13 21.60
C GLY A 46 -8.11 -18.79 22.97
N ALA A 47 -7.62 -20.02 23.03
CA ALA A 47 -7.64 -20.83 24.26
C ALA A 47 -6.52 -20.47 25.26
N ALA A 48 -5.44 -19.84 24.81
CA ALA A 48 -4.34 -19.51 25.71
C ALA A 48 -4.70 -18.34 26.64
N PRO A 49 -4.25 -18.38 27.90
CA PRO A 49 -4.69 -17.43 28.93
C PRO A 49 -4.16 -16.00 28.73
N ALA A 50 -3.08 -15.82 27.97
CA ALA A 50 -2.42 -14.53 27.79
C ALA A 50 -1.61 -14.49 26.48
N ALA A 51 -2.27 -14.74 25.34
CA ALA A 51 -1.66 -14.66 24.01
C ALA A 51 -1.73 -13.24 23.43
N PHE A 52 -0.68 -12.81 22.74
CA PHE A 52 -0.56 -11.48 22.13
C PHE A 52 0.08 -11.58 20.73
N PHE A 53 -0.20 -10.60 19.87
CA PHE A 53 0.74 -10.30 18.79
C PHE A 53 1.99 -9.71 19.44
N TRP A 54 3.14 -10.27 19.12
CA TRP A 54 4.39 -10.01 19.84
C TRP A 54 5.50 -9.79 18.83
N ALA A 55 6.43 -8.88 19.12
CA ALA A 55 7.61 -8.68 18.30
C ALA A 55 8.83 -8.38 19.16
N GLY A 56 10.03 -8.63 18.62
CA GLY A 56 11.26 -8.39 19.36
C GLY A 56 12.50 -8.39 18.47
N THR A 57 13.63 -8.03 19.09
CA THR A 57 14.90 -7.72 18.40
C THR A 57 15.97 -8.79 18.62
N THR A 58 15.69 -9.76 19.48
CA THR A 58 16.53 -10.94 19.74
C THR A 58 16.54 -11.88 18.54
N GLU A 59 17.52 -12.80 18.47
CA GLU A 59 17.64 -13.75 17.35
C GLU A 59 16.45 -14.72 17.23
N LYS A 60 15.75 -15.01 18.33
CA LYS A 60 14.57 -15.87 18.36
C LYS A 60 13.50 -15.28 19.28
N PRO A 61 12.21 -15.59 19.06
CA PRO A 61 11.13 -15.19 19.97
C PRO A 61 11.45 -15.48 21.44
N SER A 62 11.37 -14.45 22.27
CA SER A 62 11.68 -14.50 23.70
C SER A 62 10.74 -13.60 24.51
N VAL A 63 10.92 -13.65 25.84
CA VAL A 63 10.23 -12.76 26.79
C VAL A 63 10.55 -11.29 26.58
N ASP A 64 11.70 -10.98 25.97
CA ASP A 64 12.19 -9.62 25.70
C ASP A 64 11.60 -9.03 24.40
N GLY A 65 10.28 -9.10 24.27
CA GLY A 65 9.53 -8.49 23.18
C GLY A 65 8.52 -7.46 23.68
N PHE A 66 7.67 -7.00 22.77
CA PHE A 66 6.60 -6.05 23.03
C PHE A 66 5.31 -6.43 22.31
N VAL A 67 4.17 -5.97 22.84
CA VAL A 67 2.85 -6.20 22.24
C VAL A 67 2.73 -5.36 20.97
N ILE A 68 2.27 -5.97 19.87
CA ILE A 68 1.68 -5.22 18.76
C ILE A 68 0.17 -5.14 19.06
N PRO A 69 -0.44 -3.95 19.13
CA PRO A 69 -1.87 -3.84 19.35
C PRO A 69 -2.67 -4.60 18.28
N ASP A 70 -3.80 -5.16 18.69
CA ASP A 70 -4.73 -5.82 17.78
C ASP A 70 -5.39 -4.79 16.81
N PRO A 71 -6.24 -5.22 15.84
CA PRO A 71 -6.86 -4.29 14.90
C PRO A 71 -7.73 -3.19 15.52
N SER A 72 -8.18 -3.37 16.77
CA SER A 72 -8.93 -2.35 17.52
C SER A 72 -8.03 -1.39 18.30
N GLY A 73 -6.71 -1.60 18.26
CA GLY A 73 -5.73 -0.87 19.05
C GLY A 73 -5.58 -1.40 20.48
N SER A 74 -6.14 -2.57 20.79
CA SER A 74 -6.06 -3.17 22.12
C SER A 74 -4.73 -3.91 22.33
N GLU A 75 -4.12 -3.71 23.50
CA GLU A 75 -2.97 -4.49 23.98
C GLU A 75 -3.36 -5.63 24.92
N GLU A 76 -4.67 -5.90 25.07
CA GLU A 76 -5.20 -7.00 25.85
C GLU A 76 -4.95 -8.36 25.19
N LYS A 77 -5.20 -9.44 25.95
CA LYS A 77 -5.05 -10.81 25.41
C LYS A 77 -5.91 -11.00 24.15
N LEU A 78 -5.39 -11.74 23.19
CA LEU A 78 -6.09 -12.06 21.96
C LEU A 78 -7.34 -12.92 22.23
N LYS A 79 -8.44 -12.54 21.57
CA LYS A 79 -9.58 -13.41 21.32
C LYS A 79 -9.22 -14.51 20.31
N GLY A 80 -10.15 -15.44 20.08
CA GLY A 80 -10.06 -16.36 18.94
C GLY A 80 -10.28 -15.65 17.62
N TYR A 81 -9.60 -16.11 16.57
CA TYR A 81 -9.72 -15.63 15.20
C TYR A 81 -9.92 -16.81 14.26
N ASN A 82 -10.83 -16.70 13.29
CA ASN A 82 -11.11 -17.77 12.33
C ASN A 82 -11.02 -17.29 10.87
N ASN A 83 -9.86 -17.50 10.26
CA ASN A 83 -9.55 -17.12 8.88
C ASN A 83 -9.90 -15.64 8.58
N GLU A 84 -9.44 -14.73 9.43
CA GLU A 84 -9.73 -13.30 9.36
C GLU A 84 -8.57 -12.52 8.76
N ASN A 85 -8.87 -11.49 7.96
CA ASN A 85 -7.83 -10.56 7.52
C ASN A 85 -7.66 -9.47 8.57
N LEU A 86 -6.42 -9.20 8.98
CA LEU A 86 -6.11 -8.22 10.02
C LEU A 86 -5.18 -7.13 9.47
N ILE A 87 -5.34 -5.92 9.97
CA ILE A 87 -4.38 -4.82 9.81
C ILE A 87 -3.86 -4.50 11.20
N LEU A 88 -2.55 -4.59 11.39
CA LEU A 88 -1.89 -4.27 12.65
C LEU A 88 -0.92 -3.12 12.41
N LYS A 89 -0.91 -2.14 13.31
CA LYS A 89 0.05 -1.04 13.29
C LYS A 89 1.09 -1.27 14.38
N MET A 90 2.36 -1.11 14.02
CA MET A 90 3.46 -1.15 14.97
C MET A 90 3.26 -0.04 16.02
N PRO A 91 3.41 -0.35 17.32
CA PRO A 91 3.17 0.61 18.39
C PRO A 91 4.30 1.65 18.45
N GLU A 92 4.02 2.79 19.11
CA GLU A 92 5.04 3.78 19.49
C GLU A 92 5.90 4.32 18.32
N GLY A 93 5.39 4.27 17.09
CA GLY A 93 6.14 4.70 15.90
C GLY A 93 7.30 3.78 15.51
N ARG A 94 7.37 2.57 16.09
CA ARG A 94 8.34 1.53 15.72
C ARG A 94 8.12 1.09 14.28
N LYS A 95 9.19 0.65 13.63
CA LYS A 95 9.13 0.12 12.26
C LYS A 95 9.24 -1.39 12.27
N ILE A 96 8.70 -2.00 11.23
CA ILE A 96 8.85 -3.44 10.97
C ILE A 96 10.34 -3.80 10.80
N SER A 97 11.15 -2.88 10.28
CA SER A 97 12.61 -3.07 10.15
C SER A 97 13.37 -3.12 11.48
N ASP A 98 12.74 -2.70 12.58
CA ASP A 98 13.40 -2.62 13.88
C ASP A 98 13.36 -3.96 14.63
N VAL A 99 12.55 -4.91 14.17
CA VAL A 99 12.35 -6.23 14.80
C VAL A 99 12.89 -7.35 13.93
N LYS A 100 13.29 -8.45 14.56
CA LYS A 100 13.78 -9.65 13.89
C LYS A 100 12.70 -10.71 13.67
N TRP A 101 11.61 -10.64 14.42
CA TRP A 101 10.51 -11.60 14.32
C TRP A 101 9.19 -10.99 14.78
N ILE A 102 8.09 -11.56 14.28
CA ILE A 102 6.72 -11.32 14.75
C ILE A 102 6.13 -12.68 15.12
N SER A 103 5.55 -12.78 16.31
CA SER A 103 5.12 -14.01 16.96
C SER A 103 3.70 -13.90 17.50
N ILE A 104 3.03 -15.03 17.64
CA ILE A 104 1.95 -15.20 18.61
C ILE A 104 2.58 -15.76 19.88
N TRP A 105 2.57 -14.98 20.96
CA TRP A 105 3.32 -15.28 22.19
C TRP A 105 2.40 -15.33 23.40
N CYS A 106 2.54 -16.37 24.22
CA CYS A 106 1.86 -16.46 25.50
C CYS A 106 2.75 -15.92 26.62
N LYS A 107 2.46 -14.72 27.15
CA LYS A 107 3.24 -14.11 28.24
C LYS A 107 3.21 -14.95 29.53
N LYS A 108 2.07 -15.55 29.86
CA LYS A 108 1.89 -16.32 31.11
C LYS A 108 2.78 -17.56 31.18
N PHE A 109 2.96 -18.24 30.05
CA PHE A 109 3.74 -19.49 29.99
C PHE A 109 5.09 -19.33 29.30
N THR A 110 5.40 -18.15 28.77
CA THR A 110 6.63 -17.87 28.00
C THR A 110 6.81 -18.79 26.80
N ILE A 111 5.71 -19.07 26.08
CA ILE A 111 5.68 -19.99 24.93
C ILE A 111 5.39 -19.23 23.64
N ASN A 112 6.17 -19.54 22.61
CA ASN A 112 5.93 -19.15 21.22
C ASN A 112 4.98 -20.13 20.54
N PHE A 113 3.82 -19.66 20.06
CA PHE A 113 2.86 -20.48 19.31
C PHE A 113 3.08 -20.46 17.79
N GLY A 114 3.98 -19.63 17.31
CA GLY A 114 4.31 -19.49 15.91
C GLY A 114 4.82 -18.09 15.62
N HIS A 115 5.84 -18.00 14.77
CA HIS A 115 6.45 -16.73 14.37
C HIS A 115 6.79 -16.71 12.88
N ILE A 116 7.06 -15.52 12.39
CA ILE A 116 7.78 -15.27 11.16
C ILE A 116 9.06 -14.50 11.49
N ASP A 117 10.10 -14.71 10.68
CA ASP A 117 11.32 -13.92 10.74
C ASP A 117 11.23 -12.71 9.80
N ILE A 118 11.74 -11.58 10.25
CA ILE A 118 11.95 -10.40 9.42
C ILE A 118 13.37 -10.46 8.85
N PRO A 119 13.54 -10.42 7.51
CA PRO A 119 14.86 -10.45 6.91
C PRO A 119 15.74 -9.30 7.40
N GLN A 120 17.02 -9.56 7.74
CA GLN A 120 17.94 -8.53 8.25
C GLN A 120 18.04 -7.28 7.35
N ASN A 121 17.97 -7.45 6.04
CA ASN A 121 17.98 -6.35 5.06
C ASN A 121 16.57 -5.99 4.56
N PHE A 122 15.58 -6.08 5.44
CA PHE A 122 14.20 -5.77 5.11
C PHE A 122 14.05 -4.28 4.78
N ASN A 123 13.93 -3.99 3.49
CA ASN A 123 13.48 -2.70 3.00
C ASN A 123 11.95 -2.70 2.85
N ALA A 124 11.30 -1.87 3.65
CA ALA A 124 9.85 -1.72 3.64
C ALA A 124 9.35 -1.04 2.35
N PRO A 125 8.10 -1.32 1.93
CA PRO A 125 7.45 -0.51 0.91
C PRO A 125 7.33 0.95 1.37
N LYS A 126 7.64 1.90 0.48
CA LYS A 126 7.61 3.34 0.76
C LYS A 126 7.24 4.14 -0.47
N GLU A 127 6.71 5.33 -0.24
CA GLU A 127 6.36 6.28 -1.30
C GLU A 127 7.52 6.49 -2.27
N VAL A 128 7.19 6.64 -3.56
CA VAL A 128 8.20 6.75 -4.61
C VAL A 128 8.02 8.03 -5.38
N ASN A 129 8.99 8.93 -5.25
CA ASN A 129 9.07 10.14 -6.05
C ASN A 129 9.54 9.81 -7.48
N LEU A 130 8.70 10.05 -8.46
CA LEU A 130 8.98 9.86 -9.89
C LEU A 130 9.77 11.02 -10.51
N GLY A 131 9.96 12.10 -9.75
CA GLY A 131 10.59 13.34 -10.18
C GLY A 131 9.57 14.39 -10.60
N ARG A 132 10.07 15.44 -11.26
CA ARG A 132 9.26 16.55 -11.78
C ARG A 132 8.38 16.09 -12.94
N LEU A 133 7.25 16.75 -13.14
CA LEU A 133 6.50 16.66 -14.39
C LEU A 133 7.14 17.64 -15.39
N PRO A 134 7.77 17.17 -16.48
CA PRO A 134 8.39 18.05 -17.46
C PRO A 134 7.33 18.86 -18.22
N THR A 135 7.68 20.09 -18.57
CA THR A 135 6.84 20.98 -19.38
C THR A 135 7.05 20.69 -20.86
N PHE A 136 5.97 20.35 -21.56
CA PHE A 136 5.97 20.28 -23.02
C PHE A 136 5.10 21.37 -23.64
N ALA A 137 3.94 21.67 -23.05
CA ALA A 137 3.02 22.71 -23.51
C ALA A 137 2.16 23.26 -22.35
N HIS A 138 1.38 24.31 -22.62
CA HIS A 138 0.32 24.82 -21.73
C HIS A 138 0.74 25.11 -20.27
N LYS A 139 2.01 25.52 -20.09
CA LYS A 139 2.63 25.78 -18.78
C LYS A 139 2.52 24.60 -17.80
N VAL A 140 2.33 23.38 -18.30
CA VAL A 140 2.23 22.19 -17.47
C VAL A 140 3.55 21.96 -16.76
N SER A 141 3.54 21.93 -15.42
CA SER A 141 4.70 21.56 -14.63
C SER A 141 4.29 21.10 -13.24
N ALA A 142 5.12 20.27 -12.61
CA ALA A 142 4.98 19.92 -11.20
C ALA A 142 6.35 19.78 -10.55
N LYS A 143 6.46 20.18 -9.28
CA LYS A 143 7.67 20.03 -8.46
C LYS A 143 8.00 18.55 -8.23
N ALA A 144 6.98 17.72 -8.03
CA ALA A 144 7.14 16.27 -7.90
C ALA A 144 5.85 15.53 -8.25
N VAL A 145 5.99 14.34 -8.83
CA VAL A 145 4.92 13.34 -8.93
C VAL A 145 5.33 12.16 -8.04
N ILE A 146 4.51 11.83 -7.05
CA ILE A 146 4.82 10.87 -6.00
C ILE A 146 3.77 9.75 -6.03
N VAL A 147 4.22 8.51 -6.19
CA VAL A 147 3.39 7.33 -5.98
C VAL A 147 3.29 7.11 -4.47
N LYS A 148 2.14 7.42 -3.89
CA LYS A 148 1.87 7.26 -2.45
C LYS A 148 1.68 5.80 -2.10
N ASP A 149 0.87 5.09 -2.88
CA ASP A 149 0.62 3.66 -2.76
C ASP A 149 0.23 3.06 -4.12
N SER A 150 -0.30 1.83 -4.12
CA SER A 150 -0.71 1.14 -5.34
C SER A 150 -1.85 1.78 -6.13
N LYS A 151 -2.58 2.76 -5.58
CA LYS A 151 -3.72 3.44 -6.23
C LYS A 151 -3.65 4.97 -6.16
N THR A 152 -2.77 5.56 -5.36
CA THR A 152 -2.75 7.01 -5.13
C THR A 152 -1.51 7.69 -5.69
N ILE A 153 -1.71 8.78 -6.44
CA ILE A 153 -0.69 9.70 -6.95
C ILE A 153 -0.83 11.03 -6.20
N LEU A 154 0.26 11.55 -5.63
CA LEU A 154 0.34 12.94 -5.16
C LEU A 154 1.16 13.75 -6.17
N ILE A 155 0.63 14.88 -6.61
CA ILE A 155 1.32 15.82 -7.49
C ILE A 155 1.55 17.10 -6.70
N LYS A 156 2.81 17.50 -6.54
CA LYS A 156 3.19 18.70 -5.79
C LYS A 156 3.43 19.89 -6.71
N GLY A 157 2.84 21.03 -6.38
CA GLY A 157 3.02 22.29 -7.10
C GLY A 157 2.66 22.21 -8.58
N LEU A 158 1.50 21.61 -8.89
CA LEU A 158 0.99 21.51 -10.25
C LEU A 158 0.64 22.90 -10.80
N ASN A 159 1.09 23.16 -12.01
CA ASN A 159 0.69 24.30 -12.83
C ASN A 159 0.14 23.79 -14.16
N TYR A 160 -0.91 24.43 -14.66
CA TYR A 160 -1.50 24.21 -15.99
C TYR A 160 -2.39 25.41 -16.31
N ASP A 161 -2.31 25.96 -17.53
CA ASP A 161 -3.05 27.18 -17.86
C ASP A 161 -4.56 27.01 -18.08
N GLY A 162 -5.07 25.76 -18.17
CA GLY A 162 -6.50 25.48 -18.38
C GLY A 162 -7.02 25.71 -19.80
N ALA A 163 -6.16 26.15 -20.72
CA ALA A 163 -6.57 26.67 -22.01
C ALA A 163 -6.95 25.57 -23.01
N ALA A 164 -6.41 24.36 -22.87
CA ALA A 164 -6.69 23.30 -23.83
C ALA A 164 -8.16 22.87 -23.80
N PRO A 165 -8.76 22.55 -24.95
CA PRO A 165 -10.20 22.30 -25.04
C PRO A 165 -10.63 20.96 -24.44
N ASP A 166 -9.70 20.02 -24.23
CA ASP A 166 -10.03 18.63 -23.94
C ASP A 166 -8.90 17.93 -23.14
N ALA A 167 -8.46 18.56 -22.05
CA ALA A 167 -7.34 18.10 -21.22
C ALA A 167 -7.80 17.22 -20.04
N TYR A 168 -7.05 16.14 -19.79
CA TYR A 168 -7.32 15.15 -18.75
C TYR A 168 -6.03 14.62 -18.11
N PHE A 169 -6.16 14.06 -16.91
CA PHE A 169 -5.16 13.14 -16.38
C PHE A 169 -5.37 11.76 -17.03
N LEU A 170 -4.35 11.24 -17.70
CA LEU A 170 -4.37 9.94 -18.33
C LEU A 170 -3.29 9.03 -17.75
N VAL A 171 -3.60 7.74 -17.69
CA VAL A 171 -2.64 6.67 -17.42
C VAL A 171 -2.77 5.58 -18.47
N GLY A 172 -1.71 4.81 -18.69
CA GLY A 172 -1.79 3.72 -19.65
C GLY A 172 -0.55 2.85 -19.67
N LYS A 173 -0.55 1.86 -20.57
CA LYS A 173 0.57 0.93 -20.78
C LYS A 173 1.46 1.41 -21.92
N GLY A 174 2.67 0.85 -21.98
CA GLY A 174 3.58 1.07 -23.10
C GLY A 174 4.57 2.21 -22.89
N LYS A 175 5.25 2.60 -23.96
CA LYS A 175 6.46 3.44 -23.88
C LYS A 175 6.18 4.94 -23.79
N LYS A 176 5.03 5.40 -24.27
CA LYS A 176 4.64 6.82 -24.39
C LYS A 176 3.12 6.98 -24.11
N PRO A 177 2.70 8.13 -23.57
CA PRO A 177 1.28 8.52 -23.52
C PRO A 177 0.64 8.61 -24.90
N HIS A 178 -0.67 8.41 -24.94
CA HIS A 178 -1.50 8.47 -26.14
C HIS A 178 -2.98 8.71 -25.77
N ALA A 179 -3.78 9.20 -26.72
CA ALA A 179 -5.19 9.58 -26.50
C ALA A 179 -6.10 8.44 -25.97
N SER A 180 -5.82 7.18 -26.29
CA SER A 180 -6.58 6.03 -25.76
C SER A 180 -6.17 5.57 -24.35
N GLY A 181 -5.47 6.42 -23.60
CA GLY A 181 -5.21 6.21 -22.17
C GLY A 181 -6.50 6.17 -21.35
N ILE A 182 -6.40 5.63 -20.14
CA ILE A 182 -7.49 5.59 -19.17
C ILE A 182 -7.51 6.93 -18.44
N LYS A 183 -8.67 7.61 -18.44
CA LYS A 183 -8.87 8.84 -17.66
C LYS A 183 -8.80 8.54 -16.17
N VAL A 184 -8.04 9.36 -15.44
CA VAL A 184 -8.02 9.38 -13.98
C VAL A 184 -8.85 10.58 -13.54
N PRO A 185 -9.81 10.40 -12.61
CA PRO A 185 -10.55 11.53 -12.07
C PRO A 185 -9.62 12.57 -11.46
N ASP A 186 -9.99 13.84 -11.54
CA ASP A 186 -9.29 14.92 -10.84
C ASP A 186 -9.44 14.81 -9.31
N GLU A 187 -8.87 15.77 -8.58
CA GLU A 187 -8.90 15.76 -7.11
C GLU A 187 -10.30 15.90 -6.50
N ASN A 188 -11.31 16.26 -7.30
CA ASN A 188 -12.72 16.34 -6.91
C ASN A 188 -13.51 15.11 -7.38
N GLY A 189 -12.85 14.12 -7.98
CA GLY A 189 -13.49 12.92 -8.53
C GLY A 189 -14.14 13.13 -9.89
N SER A 190 -13.85 14.23 -10.58
CA SER A 190 -14.44 14.55 -11.89
C SER A 190 -13.65 13.95 -13.05
N LEU A 191 -14.36 13.44 -14.06
CA LEU A 191 -13.79 13.00 -15.35
C LEU A 191 -13.98 14.01 -16.48
N GLU A 192 -14.46 15.21 -16.14
CA GLU A 192 -14.63 16.32 -17.07
C GLU A 192 -13.30 16.99 -17.42
N LYS A 193 -13.34 17.90 -18.40
CA LYS A 193 -12.17 18.68 -18.81
C LYS A 193 -11.53 19.35 -17.59
N LEU A 194 -10.21 19.21 -17.45
CA LEU A 194 -9.45 19.86 -16.38
C LEU A 194 -9.55 21.39 -16.45
N HIS A 195 -9.70 21.98 -15.27
CA HIS A 195 -9.49 23.40 -15.04
C HIS A 195 -7.98 23.73 -14.99
N GLY A 196 -7.63 25.01 -14.92
CA GLY A 196 -6.24 25.44 -14.77
C GLY A 196 -5.76 25.31 -13.32
N TYR A 197 -4.49 24.97 -13.14
CA TYR A 197 -3.85 24.81 -11.83
C TYR A 197 -2.75 25.87 -11.63
N LYS A 198 -2.57 26.35 -10.39
CA LYS A 198 -1.51 27.32 -10.04
C LYS A 198 -0.81 26.95 -8.74
N ASP A 199 0.37 26.34 -8.86
CA ASP A 199 1.20 25.80 -7.77
C ASP A 199 0.41 24.99 -6.73
N GLN A 200 -0.50 24.13 -7.18
CA GLN A 200 -1.39 23.36 -6.31
C GLN A 200 -0.87 21.95 -6.04
N ASP A 201 -0.94 21.51 -4.78
CA ASP A 201 -0.76 20.12 -4.42
C ASP A 201 -2.09 19.38 -4.57
N ILE A 202 -2.14 18.35 -5.43
CA ILE A 202 -3.35 17.56 -5.67
C ILE A 202 -3.10 16.06 -5.50
N THR A 203 -4.12 15.34 -5.04
CA THR A 203 -4.08 13.89 -4.87
C THR A 203 -5.09 13.23 -5.81
N LEU A 204 -4.62 12.26 -6.58
CA LEU A 204 -5.42 11.53 -7.56
C LEU A 204 -5.51 10.06 -7.15
N HIS A 205 -6.67 9.45 -7.38
CA HIS A 205 -6.92 8.04 -7.15
C HIS A 205 -7.18 7.32 -8.48
N LEU A 206 -6.47 6.23 -8.73
CA LEU A 206 -6.68 5.42 -9.92
C LEU A 206 -8.11 4.83 -9.92
N PRO A 207 -8.84 4.88 -11.04
CA PRO A 207 -10.25 4.49 -11.10
C PRO A 207 -10.43 2.97 -11.06
N GLY A 208 -11.60 2.53 -10.59
CA GLY A 208 -12.00 1.12 -10.59
C GLY A 208 -10.97 0.22 -9.92
N ASP A 209 -10.65 -0.91 -10.55
CA ASP A 209 -9.63 -1.86 -10.06
C ASP A 209 -8.20 -1.55 -10.53
N LEU A 210 -7.99 -0.42 -11.21
CA LEU A 210 -6.70 -0.06 -11.76
C LEU A 210 -5.69 0.20 -10.64
N THR A 211 -4.48 -0.34 -10.79
CA THR A 211 -3.36 -0.10 -9.88
C THR A 211 -2.14 0.42 -10.62
N MET A 212 -1.19 0.98 -9.89
CA MET A 212 0.15 1.35 -10.38
C MET A 212 0.89 0.18 -11.04
N LYS A 213 0.50 -1.07 -10.76
CA LYS A 213 1.08 -2.25 -11.43
C LYS A 213 0.61 -2.38 -12.88
N ASP A 214 -0.56 -1.85 -13.19
CA ASP A 214 -1.25 -1.97 -14.47
C ASP A 214 -0.85 -0.92 -15.48
N ILE A 215 -0.19 0.15 -15.04
CA ILE A 215 0.14 1.32 -15.85
C ILE A 215 1.66 1.54 -15.91
N ASP A 216 2.15 2.08 -17.02
CA ASP A 216 3.58 2.35 -17.25
C ASP A 216 3.87 3.85 -17.32
N TRP A 217 2.85 4.70 -17.39
CA TRP A 217 2.97 6.15 -17.42
C TRP A 217 1.74 6.85 -16.81
N PHE A 218 1.97 8.08 -16.35
CA PHE A 218 0.95 9.07 -15.96
C PHE A 218 1.22 10.35 -16.75
N SER A 219 0.17 11.00 -17.27
CA SER A 219 0.27 12.15 -18.15
C SER A 219 -0.85 13.15 -17.89
N LEU A 220 -0.56 14.44 -18.07
CA LEU A 220 -1.57 15.44 -18.40
C LEU A 220 -1.61 15.55 -19.93
N TYR A 221 -2.77 15.35 -20.55
CA TYR A 221 -2.88 15.10 -21.98
C TYR A 221 -4.14 15.75 -22.56
N CYS A 222 -4.05 16.32 -23.77
CA CYS A 222 -5.22 16.75 -24.53
C CYS A 222 -5.63 15.71 -25.56
N ILE A 223 -6.80 15.11 -25.39
CA ILE A 223 -7.28 14.02 -26.27
C ILE A 223 -7.63 14.57 -27.66
N LYS A 224 -8.40 15.65 -27.73
CA LYS A 224 -8.82 16.28 -29.00
C LYS A 224 -7.69 16.55 -30.00
N PHE A 225 -6.50 16.95 -29.52
CA PHE A 225 -5.34 17.26 -30.37
C PHE A 225 -4.23 16.20 -30.31
N ASP A 226 -4.48 15.07 -29.65
CA ASP A 226 -3.50 14.00 -29.43
C ASP A 226 -2.16 14.52 -28.88
N GLU A 227 -2.21 15.44 -27.91
CA GLU A 227 -1.05 16.19 -27.44
C GLU A 227 -0.70 15.91 -25.98
N ASN A 228 0.56 15.56 -25.73
CA ASN A 228 1.10 15.31 -24.40
C ASN A 228 1.69 16.58 -23.79
N PHE A 229 1.06 17.10 -22.74
CA PHE A 229 1.54 18.33 -22.09
C PHE A 229 2.62 18.08 -21.03
N GLY A 230 2.71 16.86 -20.51
CA GLY A 230 3.68 16.45 -19.50
C GLY A 230 3.43 15.02 -19.06
N HIS A 231 4.49 14.20 -18.89
CA HIS A 231 4.34 12.84 -18.38
C HIS A 231 5.52 12.36 -17.53
N VAL A 232 5.25 11.38 -16.68
CA VAL A 232 6.26 10.60 -15.95
C VAL A 232 6.08 9.11 -16.23
N LYS A 233 7.18 8.35 -16.11
CA LYS A 233 7.18 6.90 -16.33
C LYS A 233 7.14 6.14 -15.01
N ILE A 234 6.27 5.14 -14.93
CA ILE A 234 6.13 4.22 -13.79
C ILE A 234 6.91 2.95 -14.11
N ARG A 235 8.21 2.97 -13.81
CA ARG A 235 9.13 1.87 -14.12
C ARG A 235 8.86 0.64 -13.23
N ARG A 236 9.21 -0.55 -13.73
CA ARG A 236 9.07 -1.82 -12.98
C ARG A 236 9.76 -1.81 -11.61
N SER A 237 10.87 -1.08 -11.45
CA SER A 237 11.59 -0.93 -10.18
C SER A 237 10.77 -0.22 -9.11
N ILE A 238 9.88 0.70 -9.51
CA ILE A 238 9.00 1.47 -8.62
C ILE A 238 7.85 0.57 -8.13
N LYS A 239 7.26 -0.22 -9.03
CA LYS A 239 6.13 -1.13 -8.76
C LYS A 239 6.43 -2.18 -7.66
N LYS A 240 7.71 -2.46 -7.39
CA LYS A 240 8.16 -3.38 -6.33
C LYS A 240 8.40 -2.71 -4.97
N LYS A 241 8.44 -1.38 -4.93
CA LYS A 241 8.82 -0.59 -3.76
C LYS A 241 7.67 0.19 -3.15
N MET A 242 6.57 0.37 -3.89
CA MET A 242 5.43 1.15 -3.42
C MET A 242 4.62 0.41 -2.34
N PRO A 243 4.00 1.15 -1.40
CA PRO A 243 3.05 0.62 -0.44
C PRO A 243 1.84 -0.02 -1.10
N ALA A 244 1.17 -0.90 -0.36
CA ALA A 244 -0.20 -1.25 -0.68
C ALA A 244 -1.16 -0.15 -0.22
N ASN A 245 -2.28 -0.01 -0.93
CA ASN A 245 -3.33 0.93 -0.56
C ASN A 245 -4.09 0.41 0.67
N LEU A 246 -4.03 1.17 1.77
CA LEU A 246 -4.57 0.74 3.06
C LEU A 246 -6.10 0.65 3.06
N GLU A 247 -6.77 1.58 2.39
CA GLU A 247 -8.23 1.62 2.27
C GLU A 247 -8.76 0.36 1.54
N ALA A 248 -8.13 0.00 0.42
CA ALA A 248 -8.45 -1.24 -0.29
C ALA A 248 -8.23 -2.48 0.59
N LEU A 249 -7.20 -2.52 1.43
CA LEU A 249 -7.00 -3.64 2.36
C LEU A 249 -8.02 -3.64 3.50
N ALA A 250 -8.38 -2.47 4.03
CA ALA A 250 -9.38 -2.33 5.09
C ALA A 250 -10.74 -2.86 4.63
N SER A 251 -11.10 -2.68 3.34
CA SER A 251 -12.32 -3.26 2.77
C SER A 251 -12.37 -4.80 2.80
N THR A 252 -11.23 -5.47 3.02
CA THR A 252 -11.14 -6.94 3.12
C THR A 252 -11.19 -7.47 4.55
N VAL A 253 -11.13 -6.57 5.54
CA VAL A 253 -11.23 -6.90 6.96
C VAL A 253 -12.72 -7.04 7.28
N LYS A 254 -13.12 -8.11 7.97
CA LYS A 254 -14.52 -8.26 8.41
C LYS A 254 -14.83 -7.11 9.36
N GLN A 255 -15.90 -6.36 9.09
CA GLN A 255 -16.43 -5.42 10.07
C GLN A 255 -16.97 -6.25 11.25
N VAL A 256 -16.54 -5.88 12.46
CA VAL A 256 -16.97 -6.51 13.72
C VAL A 256 -18.34 -5.98 14.09
#